data_AF-E4LLI5-F1
#
_entry.id   AF-E4LLI5-F1
#
_cell.length_a   1.000
_cell.length_b   1.000
_cell.length_c   1.000
_cell.angle_alpha   90.00
_cell.angle_beta   90.00
_cell.angle_gamma   90.00
#
_symmetry.space_group_name_H-M   'P 1'
#
loop_
_entity.id
_entity.type
_entity.pdbx_description
1 polymer ?
#
loop_
_entity_poly.entity_id
_entity_poly.type
_entity_poly.pdbx_seq_one_letter_code
_entity_poly.pdbx_strand_id
1 'polypeptide(L)'
;MKVIETEYKGYLFRSRLEARWAVFFDACGVRWEYEPEGYVLNNGQCYLPDFLLHDVDGRAGGDLHVEVKGKMTKDDAAKINQFSQGKHPLLVVPGIPDGDGIGDIESYCREWGRYGFPSFGGGPYPFNFQTIDGDYYVAHPSINKQGKFELFGDDSSYTMDRDDASTVQAFKLARQARFEYGQTPRVRKVRV
;
A
#
# COMPACT_ATOMS: atom_id res chain seq x y z
N MET A 1 -17.83 22.88 -3.36
CA MET A 1 -17.04 22.24 -2.29
C MET A 1 -15.57 22.30 -2.70
N LYS A 2 -14.70 22.84 -1.85
CA LYS A 2 -13.24 22.83 -2.08
C LYS A 2 -12.70 21.61 -1.34
N VAL A 3 -11.98 20.73 -2.04
CA VAL A 3 -11.27 19.62 -1.38
C VAL A 3 -10.24 20.26 -0.44
N ILE A 4 -10.28 19.90 0.83
CA ILE A 4 -9.23 20.31 1.77
C ILE A 4 -8.04 19.43 1.44
N GLU A 5 -7.02 20.03 0.83
CA GLU A 5 -5.75 19.37 0.56
C GLU A 5 -5.16 18.84 1.87
N THR A 6 -4.62 17.62 1.82
CA THR A 6 -4.06 16.96 2.99
C THR A 6 -2.55 17.08 2.95
N GLU A 7 -1.98 17.96 3.79
CA GLU A 7 -0.53 18.14 3.87
C GLU A 7 0.11 17.11 4.81
N TYR A 8 1.15 16.43 4.33
CA TYR A 8 2.00 15.60 5.17
C TYR A 8 3.44 15.57 4.63
N LYS A 9 4.41 15.89 5.50
CA LYS A 9 5.84 16.00 5.16
C LYS A 9 6.15 16.89 3.94
N GLY A 10 5.37 17.96 3.76
CA GLY A 10 5.55 18.89 2.64
C GLY A 10 4.92 18.44 1.32
N TYR A 11 4.27 17.28 1.27
CA TYR A 11 3.47 16.83 0.14
C TYR A 11 1.99 17.19 0.34
N LEU A 12 1.33 17.59 -0.75
CA LEU A 12 -0.12 17.82 -0.81
C LEU A 12 -0.78 16.60 -1.44
N PHE A 13 -1.39 15.76 -0.61
CA PHE A 13 -2.04 14.53 -1.07
C PHE A 13 -3.41 14.81 -1.68
N ARG A 14 -3.72 14.12 -2.78
CA ARG A 14 -5.03 14.17 -3.48
C ARG A 14 -6.15 13.60 -2.63
N SER A 15 -5.83 12.73 -1.68
CA SER A 15 -6.79 12.19 -0.73
C SER A 15 -6.22 11.97 0.67
N ARG A 16 -7.10 11.98 1.67
CA ARG A 16 -6.73 11.59 3.05
C ARG A 16 -6.27 10.14 3.14
N LEU A 17 -6.76 9.27 2.26
CA LEU A 17 -6.39 7.86 2.26
C LEU A 17 -4.94 7.69 1.81
N GLU A 18 -4.51 8.37 0.75
CA GLU A 18 -3.10 8.42 0.34
C GLU A 18 -2.20 8.94 1.46
N ALA A 19 -2.58 10.04 2.11
CA ALA A 19 -1.81 10.58 3.22
C ALA A 19 -1.67 9.59 4.40
N ARG A 20 -2.68 8.75 4.66
CA ARG A 20 -2.59 7.69 5.68
C ARG A 20 -1.64 6.57 5.25
N TRP A 21 -1.64 6.21 3.98
CA TRP A 21 -0.66 5.25 3.45
C TRP A 21 0.77 5.81 3.53
N ALA A 22 0.98 7.10 3.27
CA ALA A 22 2.27 7.75 3.52
C ALA A 22 2.71 7.66 4.99
N VAL A 23 1.78 7.86 5.94
CA VAL A 23 2.04 7.67 7.38
C VAL A 23 2.41 6.21 7.70
N PHE A 24 1.75 5.24 7.06
CA PHE A 24 2.09 3.82 7.21
C PHE A 24 3.51 3.52 6.70
N PHE A 25 3.85 3.95 5.47
CA PHE A 25 5.18 3.74 4.89
C PHE A 25 6.28 4.37 5.76
N ASP A 26 6.04 5.57 6.27
CA ASP A 26 6.95 6.20 7.23
C ASP A 26 7.13 5.42 8.53
N ALA A 27 6.04 4.84 9.05
CA ALA A 27 6.09 4.03 10.27
C ALA A 27 6.84 2.72 10.05
N CYS A 28 6.73 2.14 8.85
CA CYS A 28 7.53 1.00 8.40
C CYS A 28 9.00 1.35 8.11
N GLY A 29 9.36 2.64 8.09
CA GLY A 29 10.71 3.09 7.81
C GLY A 29 11.17 2.88 6.36
N VAL A 30 10.26 2.56 5.44
CA VAL A 30 10.57 2.42 4.02
C VAL A 30 10.72 3.79 3.36
N ARG A 31 11.65 3.91 2.43
CA ARG A 31 11.79 5.13 1.63
C ARG A 31 10.67 5.16 0.59
N TRP A 32 10.00 6.29 0.44
CA TRP A 32 8.92 6.44 -0.52
C TRP A 32 8.98 7.79 -1.23
N GLU A 33 8.50 7.80 -2.46
CA GLU A 33 8.21 8.97 -3.27
C GLU A 33 6.70 9.04 -3.53
N TYR A 34 6.12 10.24 -3.55
CA TYR A 34 4.72 10.47 -3.90
C TYR A 34 4.64 11.05 -5.31
N GLU A 35 3.83 10.44 -6.18
CA GLU A 35 3.69 10.80 -7.60
C GLU A 35 5.07 10.95 -8.32
N PRO A 36 5.93 9.90 -8.34
CA PRO A 36 7.34 10.01 -8.74
C PRO A 36 7.52 10.46 -10.20
N GLU A 37 6.99 9.69 -11.15
CA GLU A 37 6.98 10.05 -12.57
C GLU A 37 5.81 9.40 -13.30
N GLY A 38 5.42 10.02 -14.43
CA GLY A 38 4.36 9.51 -15.30
C GLY A 38 4.90 8.60 -16.39
N TYR A 39 4.18 7.53 -16.67
CA TYR A 39 4.49 6.53 -17.68
C TYR A 39 3.51 6.60 -18.85
N VAL A 40 3.99 6.28 -20.05
CA VAL A 40 3.14 6.07 -21.22
C VAL A 40 2.90 4.57 -21.37
N LEU A 41 1.64 4.16 -21.24
CA LEU A 41 1.21 2.77 -21.38
C LEU A 41 1.23 2.34 -22.85
N ASN A 42 1.20 1.02 -23.08
CA ASN A 42 1.23 0.42 -24.42
C ASN A 42 0.12 0.92 -25.37
N ASN A 43 -1.01 1.35 -24.82
CA ASN A 43 -2.13 1.92 -25.56
C ASN A 43 -2.06 3.45 -25.74
N GLY A 44 -0.95 4.09 -25.36
CA GLY A 44 -0.72 5.53 -25.44
C GLY A 44 -1.31 6.35 -24.29
N GLN A 45 -2.02 5.74 -23.34
CA GLN A 45 -2.52 6.46 -22.17
C GLN A 45 -1.39 6.79 -21.18
N CYS A 46 -1.48 7.94 -20.50
CA CYS A 46 -0.59 8.26 -19.39
C CYS A 46 -1.08 7.61 -18.10
N TYR A 47 -0.14 7.14 -17.29
CA TYR A 47 -0.36 6.56 -15.97
C TYR A 47 0.64 7.15 -14.97
N LEU A 48 0.17 7.50 -13.78
CA LEU A 48 1.00 8.03 -12.70
C LEU A 48 0.65 7.25 -11.43
N PRO A 49 1.54 6.35 -10.96
CA PRO A 49 1.31 5.63 -9.70
C PRO A 49 1.32 6.59 -8.52
N ASP A 50 0.56 6.29 -7.46
CA ASP A 50 0.49 7.15 -6.28
C ASP A 50 1.82 7.19 -5.52
N PHE A 51 2.49 6.05 -5.36
CA PHE A 51 3.77 5.96 -4.67
C PHE A 51 4.77 5.05 -5.37
N LEU A 52 6.05 5.28 -5.09
CA LEU A 52 7.15 4.33 -5.31
C LEU A 52 7.85 4.10 -3.97
N LEU A 53 7.93 2.84 -3.55
CA LEU A 53 8.71 2.41 -2.40
C LEU A 53 10.06 1.88 -2.86
N HIS A 54 11.13 2.22 -2.14
CA HIS A 54 12.48 1.74 -2.44
C HIS A 54 13.00 0.80 -1.37
N ASP A 55 13.93 -0.06 -1.78
CA ASP A 55 14.62 -1.01 -0.90
C ASP A 55 13.64 -1.92 -0.14
N VAL A 56 12.52 -2.28 -0.77
CA VAL A 56 11.60 -3.29 -0.25
C VAL A 56 12.36 -4.61 -0.10
N ASP A 57 12.09 -5.36 0.96
CA ASP A 57 12.73 -6.64 1.24
C ASP A 57 11.89 -7.82 0.75
N GLY A 58 12.50 -9.01 0.77
CA GLY A 58 11.83 -10.27 0.49
C GLY A 58 11.47 -10.47 -0.98
N ARG A 59 10.32 -11.11 -1.22
CA ARG A 59 9.88 -11.57 -2.56
C ARG A 59 9.71 -10.43 -3.56
N ALA A 60 9.18 -9.29 -3.10
CA ALA A 60 8.98 -8.08 -3.91
C ALA A 60 10.19 -7.13 -3.82
N GLY A 61 11.39 -7.67 -3.64
CA GLY A 61 12.57 -6.91 -3.29
C GLY A 61 12.97 -5.85 -4.33
N GLY A 62 13.39 -4.67 -3.85
CA GLY A 62 13.76 -3.53 -4.68
C GLY A 62 12.69 -2.44 -4.71
N ASP A 63 12.38 -1.96 -5.91
CA ASP A 63 11.43 -0.88 -6.14
C ASP A 63 10.01 -1.44 -6.35
N LEU A 64 9.04 -0.92 -5.60
CA LEU A 64 7.64 -1.34 -5.62
C LEU A 64 6.72 -0.13 -5.77
N HIS A 65 5.94 -0.10 -6.84
CA HIS A 65 4.89 0.91 -6.99
C HIS A 65 3.70 0.58 -6.10
N VAL A 66 2.98 1.60 -5.67
CA VAL A 66 1.72 1.43 -4.92
C VAL A 66 0.63 2.31 -5.51
N GLU A 67 -0.56 1.72 -5.66
CA GLU A 67 -1.78 2.43 -6.06
C GLU A 67 -2.81 2.36 -4.92
N VAL A 68 -3.29 3.51 -4.48
CA VAL A 68 -4.26 3.65 -3.39
C VAL A 68 -5.67 3.82 -3.96
N LYS A 69 -6.61 2.92 -3.60
CA LYS A 69 -7.99 2.98 -4.11
C LYS A 69 -9.02 2.70 -3.03
N GLY A 70 -9.98 3.62 -2.86
CA GLY A 70 -11.19 3.33 -2.07
C GLY A 70 -12.26 2.58 -2.86
N LYS A 71 -12.23 2.68 -4.20
CA LYS A 71 -13.12 2.01 -5.15
C LYS A 71 -12.33 1.73 -6.42
N MET A 72 -12.68 0.66 -7.11
CA MET A 72 -12.10 0.29 -8.40
C MET A 72 -13.09 0.53 -9.53
N THR A 73 -12.65 1.19 -10.59
CA THR A 73 -13.38 1.28 -11.86
C THR A 73 -12.73 0.41 -12.94
N LYS A 74 -13.44 0.21 -14.06
CA LYS A 74 -12.88 -0.51 -15.21
C LYS A 74 -11.64 0.19 -15.78
N ASP A 75 -11.64 1.52 -15.79
CA ASP A 75 -10.54 2.31 -16.31
C ASP A 75 -9.31 2.26 -15.39
N ASP A 76 -9.52 2.30 -14.06
CA ASP A 76 -8.45 2.08 -13.09
C ASP A 76 -7.81 0.70 -13.30
N ALA A 77 -8.64 -0.35 -13.32
CA ALA A 77 -8.17 -1.72 -13.48
C ALA A 77 -7.40 -1.92 -14.80
N ALA A 78 -7.91 -1.37 -15.90
CA ALA A 78 -7.25 -1.48 -17.20
C ALA A 78 -5.88 -0.81 -17.23
N LYS A 79 -5.71 0.34 -16.55
CA LYS A 79 -4.44 1.04 -16.46
C LYS A 79 -3.45 0.33 -15.56
N ILE A 80 -3.89 -0.09 -14.36
CA ILE A 80 -3.06 -0.83 -13.41
C ILE A 80 -2.53 -2.12 -14.04
N ASN A 81 -3.41 -2.90 -14.70
CA ASN A 81 -3.00 -4.14 -15.36
C ASN A 81 -2.03 -3.90 -16.52
N GLN A 82 -2.20 -2.82 -17.29
CA GLN A 82 -1.23 -2.49 -18.35
C GLN A 82 0.11 -2.04 -17.79
N PHE A 83 0.09 -1.26 -16.70
CA PHE A 83 1.31 -0.81 -16.04
C PHE A 83 2.11 -2.00 -15.47
N SER A 84 1.44 -2.92 -14.78
CA SER A 84 2.11 -4.11 -14.22
C SER A 84 2.67 -5.04 -15.30
N GLN A 85 1.97 -5.21 -16.43
CA GLN A 85 2.47 -5.95 -17.59
C GLN A 85 3.76 -5.36 -18.19
N GLY A 86 4.02 -4.07 -17.98
CA GLY A 86 5.28 -3.41 -18.30
C GLY A 86 6.48 -3.86 -17.45
N LYS A 87 6.30 -4.85 -16.55
CA LYS A 87 7.26 -5.33 -15.56
C LYS A 87 7.58 -4.31 -14.47
N HIS A 88 6.59 -3.49 -14.13
CA HIS A 88 6.64 -2.62 -12.96
C HIS A 88 5.82 -3.27 -11.84
N PRO A 89 6.46 -3.83 -10.79
CA PRO A 89 5.73 -4.40 -9.67
C PRO A 89 4.86 -3.33 -9.03
N LEU A 90 3.57 -3.62 -8.85
CA LEU A 90 2.62 -2.68 -8.28
C LEU A 90 1.72 -3.39 -7.25
N LEU A 91 1.67 -2.85 -6.05
CA LEU A 91 0.72 -3.26 -5.02
C LEU A 91 -0.49 -2.32 -5.03
N VAL A 92 -1.71 -2.87 -5.17
CA VAL A 92 -2.93 -2.11 -4.93
C VAL A 92 -3.27 -2.17 -3.45
N VAL A 93 -3.57 -1.03 -2.83
CA VAL A 93 -3.97 -0.96 -1.42
C VAL A 93 -5.32 -0.24 -1.24
N PRO A 94 -6.23 -0.76 -0.40
CA PRO A 94 -7.53 -0.16 -0.18
C PRO A 94 -7.52 0.74 1.06
N GLY A 95 -8.56 0.68 1.89
CA GLY A 95 -8.56 1.29 3.22
C GLY A 95 -7.41 0.76 4.09
N ILE A 96 -7.06 1.51 5.14
CA ILE A 96 -6.11 1.04 6.16
C ILE A 96 -6.80 -0.07 6.97
N PRO A 97 -6.17 -1.25 7.14
CA PRO A 97 -6.68 -2.31 8.00
C PRO A 97 -7.15 -1.80 9.37
N ASP A 98 -8.35 -2.23 9.77
CA ASP A 98 -8.88 -2.04 11.12
C ASP A 98 -8.46 -3.18 12.05
N GLY A 99 -8.70 -3.02 13.36
CA GLY A 99 -8.32 -3.99 14.39
C GLY A 99 -7.06 -3.65 15.18
N ASP A 100 -6.89 -4.35 16.30
CA ASP A 100 -5.85 -4.08 17.31
C ASP A 100 -4.83 -5.22 17.44
N GLY A 101 -5.03 -6.33 16.72
CA GLY A 101 -4.09 -7.45 16.64
C GLY A 101 -3.70 -7.80 15.20
N ILE A 102 -2.63 -8.58 15.07
CA ILE A 102 -2.14 -9.00 13.75
C ILE A 102 -3.15 -9.89 13.00
N GLY A 103 -3.93 -10.70 13.73
CA GLY A 103 -4.97 -11.54 13.14
C GLY A 103 -6.09 -10.74 12.48
N ASP A 104 -6.42 -9.54 13.02
CA ASP A 104 -7.40 -8.65 12.43
C ASP A 104 -6.88 -8.08 11.11
N ILE A 105 -5.63 -7.62 11.11
CA ILE A 105 -4.95 -7.07 9.93
C ILE A 105 -4.85 -8.13 8.84
N GLU A 106 -4.45 -9.35 9.17
CA GLU A 106 -4.39 -10.43 8.20
C GLU A 106 -5.77 -10.77 7.64
N SER A 107 -6.80 -10.80 8.49
CA SER A 107 -8.17 -11.06 8.05
C SER A 107 -8.65 -9.98 7.08
N TYR A 108 -8.35 -8.71 7.36
CA TYR A 108 -8.63 -7.60 6.47
C TYR A 108 -7.91 -7.76 5.13
N CYS A 109 -6.60 -7.98 5.15
CA CYS A 109 -5.81 -8.18 3.93
C CYS A 109 -6.33 -9.38 3.12
N ARG A 110 -6.71 -10.49 3.77
CA ARG A 110 -7.27 -11.67 3.12
C ARG A 110 -8.62 -11.40 2.46
N GLU A 111 -9.51 -10.69 3.13
CA GLU A 111 -10.82 -10.35 2.58
C GLU A 111 -10.67 -9.55 1.28
N TRP A 112 -9.85 -8.51 1.30
CA TRP A 112 -9.58 -7.70 0.12
C TRP A 112 -8.77 -8.42 -0.95
N GLY A 113 -7.74 -9.19 -0.56
CA GLY A 113 -6.84 -9.88 -1.49
C GLY A 113 -7.44 -11.10 -2.16
N ARG A 114 -8.50 -11.70 -1.59
CA ARG A 114 -9.22 -12.83 -2.20
C ARG A 114 -10.47 -12.39 -2.96
N TYR A 115 -11.20 -11.40 -2.45
CA TYR A 115 -12.52 -11.03 -2.98
C TYR A 115 -12.51 -9.69 -3.75
N GLY A 116 -11.46 -8.90 -3.62
CA GLY A 116 -11.31 -7.64 -4.36
C GLY A 116 -12.25 -6.55 -3.85
N PHE A 117 -12.54 -5.58 -4.72
CA PHE A 117 -13.47 -4.50 -4.39
C PHE A 117 -14.92 -5.00 -4.48
N PRO A 118 -15.77 -4.82 -3.44
CA PRO A 118 -17.12 -5.41 -3.39
C PRO A 118 -18.05 -5.10 -4.58
N SER A 119 -17.81 -4.01 -5.31
CA SER A 119 -18.63 -3.60 -6.47
C SER A 119 -17.91 -3.76 -7.81
N PHE A 120 -16.79 -4.48 -7.84
CA PHE A 120 -15.97 -4.65 -9.03
C PHE A 120 -15.37 -6.06 -9.10
N GLY A 121 -15.82 -6.85 -10.06
CA GLY A 121 -15.27 -8.18 -10.33
C GLY A 121 -14.13 -8.15 -11.35
N GLY A 122 -13.08 -8.95 -11.14
CA GLY A 122 -12.06 -9.23 -12.16
C GLY A 122 -10.65 -8.68 -11.89
N GLY A 123 -10.38 -8.11 -10.71
CA GLY A 123 -9.05 -7.57 -10.37
C GLY A 123 -8.66 -6.30 -11.15
N PRO A 124 -7.59 -5.60 -10.73
CA PRO A 124 -6.56 -6.03 -9.81
C PRO A 124 -7.07 -6.10 -8.36
N TYR A 125 -6.66 -7.15 -7.65
CA TYR A 125 -7.03 -7.37 -6.26
C TYR A 125 -6.10 -6.58 -5.33
N PRO A 126 -6.62 -5.83 -4.34
CA PRO A 126 -5.77 -5.19 -3.33
C PRO A 126 -5.04 -6.23 -2.49
N PHE A 127 -3.87 -5.90 -1.94
CA PHE A 127 -3.11 -6.84 -1.11
C PHE A 127 -2.88 -8.18 -1.81
N ASN A 128 -2.44 -8.17 -3.07
CA ASN A 128 -2.25 -9.39 -3.84
C ASN A 128 -0.98 -9.30 -4.70
N PHE A 129 -0.27 -10.42 -4.86
CA PHE A 129 0.91 -10.52 -5.70
C PHE A 129 0.62 -10.49 -7.21
N GLN A 130 -0.66 -10.49 -7.62
CA GLN A 130 -1.07 -10.60 -9.02
C GLN A 130 -0.43 -9.51 -9.90
N THR A 131 -0.39 -8.28 -9.42
CA THR A 131 0.20 -7.13 -10.12
C THR A 131 1.66 -6.89 -9.78
N ILE A 132 2.26 -7.76 -8.97
CA ILE A 132 3.67 -7.71 -8.57
C ILE A 132 4.47 -8.70 -9.40
N ASP A 133 4.05 -9.97 -9.41
CA ASP A 133 4.75 -11.04 -10.11
C ASP A 133 3.83 -12.08 -10.79
N GLY A 134 2.51 -11.84 -10.78
CA GLY A 134 1.52 -12.70 -11.44
C GLY A 134 0.98 -13.83 -10.56
N ASP A 135 1.45 -13.96 -9.33
CA ASP A 135 0.93 -14.93 -8.37
C ASP A 135 -0.30 -14.41 -7.63
N TYR A 136 -1.27 -15.26 -7.34
CA TYR A 136 -2.59 -14.84 -6.84
C TYR A 136 -2.71 -14.90 -5.31
N TYR A 137 -1.61 -15.07 -4.58
CA TYR A 137 -1.63 -15.04 -3.13
C TYR A 137 -1.80 -13.63 -2.57
N VAL A 138 -2.42 -13.56 -1.39
CA VAL A 138 -2.55 -12.33 -0.61
C VAL A 138 -1.15 -11.89 -0.19
N ALA A 139 -0.88 -10.59 -0.35
CA ALA A 139 0.33 -9.91 0.09
C ALA A 139 0.01 -9.08 1.34
N HIS A 140 0.71 -9.35 2.43
CA HIS A 140 0.55 -8.69 3.73
C HIS A 140 1.65 -7.65 3.93
N PRO A 141 1.40 -6.35 3.71
CA PRO A 141 2.40 -5.31 3.89
C PRO A 141 2.77 -5.17 5.36
N SER A 142 4.03 -5.38 5.70
CA SER A 142 4.44 -5.51 7.10
C SER A 142 5.88 -5.04 7.32
N ILE A 143 6.34 -5.15 8.55
CA ILE A 143 7.74 -4.95 8.95
C ILE A 143 8.33 -6.32 9.29
N ASN A 144 9.50 -6.65 8.76
CA ASN A 144 10.23 -7.87 9.13
C ASN A 144 11.06 -7.67 10.42
N LYS A 145 11.58 -8.74 11.01
CA LYS A 145 12.36 -8.71 12.26
C LYS A 145 13.66 -7.89 12.16
N GLN A 146 14.10 -7.55 10.96
CA GLN A 146 15.24 -6.68 10.68
C GLN A 146 14.82 -5.20 10.59
N GLY A 147 13.54 -4.88 10.79
CA GLY A 147 13.00 -3.53 10.76
C GLY A 147 12.79 -2.98 9.36
N LYS A 148 12.76 -3.83 8.31
CA LYS A 148 12.52 -3.42 6.93
C LYS A 148 11.08 -3.71 6.51
N PHE A 149 10.59 -2.93 5.56
CA PHE A 149 9.30 -3.19 4.94
C PHE A 149 9.37 -4.38 3.99
N GLU A 150 8.41 -5.29 4.11
CA GLU A 150 8.32 -6.52 3.33
C GLU A 150 6.85 -6.89 3.07
N LEU A 151 6.59 -7.55 1.93
CA LEU A 151 5.30 -8.16 1.63
C LEU A 151 5.34 -9.65 1.95
N PHE A 152 4.56 -10.08 2.94
CA PHE A 152 4.48 -11.49 3.32
C PHE A 152 3.35 -12.21 2.58
N GLY A 153 3.59 -13.45 2.12
CA GLY A 153 2.57 -14.28 1.50
C GLY A 153 1.58 -14.88 2.50
N ASP A 154 0.42 -15.34 2.00
CA ASP A 154 -0.70 -15.87 2.80
C ASP A 154 -0.52 -17.30 3.33
N ASP A 155 0.70 -17.68 3.70
CA ASP A 155 1.00 -18.95 4.36
C ASP A 155 1.82 -18.69 5.62
N SER A 156 1.45 -19.37 6.71
CA SER A 156 2.06 -19.24 8.03
C SER A 156 3.58 -19.39 8.03
N SER A 157 4.14 -20.19 7.12
CA SER A 157 5.58 -20.37 6.95
C SER A 157 6.29 -19.12 6.45
N TYR A 158 5.58 -18.24 5.71
CA TYR A 158 6.13 -16.97 5.25
C TYR A 158 6.06 -15.89 6.32
N THR A 159 5.10 -15.94 7.25
CA THR A 159 4.95 -14.89 8.27
C THR A 159 5.92 -15.00 9.45
N MET A 160 6.76 -16.04 9.51
CA MET A 160 7.63 -16.30 10.67
C MET A 160 8.67 -15.19 10.93
N ASP A 161 9.06 -14.47 9.88
CA ASP A 161 10.03 -13.37 9.97
C ASP A 161 9.39 -11.99 10.08
N ARG A 162 8.05 -11.93 10.18
CA ARG A 162 7.32 -10.69 10.44
C ARG A 162 7.48 -10.25 11.90
N ASP A 163 7.67 -8.96 12.10
CA ASP A 163 7.49 -8.30 13.39
C ASP A 163 6.04 -7.83 13.52
N ASP A 164 5.21 -8.67 14.14
CA ASP A 164 3.79 -8.42 14.33
C ASP A 164 3.52 -7.15 15.16
N ALA A 165 4.33 -6.89 16.19
CA ALA A 165 4.11 -5.76 17.10
C ALA A 165 4.36 -4.44 16.37
N SER A 166 5.49 -4.34 15.66
CA SER A 166 5.82 -3.17 14.86
C SER A 166 4.83 -2.98 13.71
N THR A 167 4.40 -4.06 13.06
CA THR A 167 3.42 -4.03 11.97
C THR A 167 2.06 -3.50 12.44
N VAL A 168 1.52 -4.04 13.53
CA VAL A 168 0.26 -3.57 14.15
C VAL A 168 0.37 -2.10 14.51
N GLN A 169 1.49 -1.69 15.10
CA GLN A 169 1.71 -0.30 15.49
C GLN A 169 1.76 0.64 14.28
N ALA A 170 2.38 0.24 13.17
CA ALA A 170 2.43 1.03 11.94
C ALA A 170 1.02 1.27 11.36
N PHE A 171 0.20 0.21 11.24
CA PHE A 171 -1.18 0.35 10.79
C PHE A 171 -2.03 1.21 11.73
N LYS A 172 -1.82 1.08 13.05
CA LYS A 172 -2.50 1.91 14.06
C LYS A 172 -2.19 3.40 13.89
N LEU A 173 -0.92 3.75 13.69
CA LEU A 173 -0.50 5.14 13.43
C LEU A 173 -1.17 5.71 12.18
N ALA A 174 -1.18 4.95 11.08
CA ALA A 174 -1.82 5.33 9.83
C ALA A 174 -3.33 5.54 9.98
N ARG A 175 -4.02 4.62 10.66
CA ARG A 175 -5.47 4.69 10.90
C ARG A 175 -5.85 5.87 11.79
N GLN A 176 -5.03 6.17 12.79
CA GLN A 176 -5.27 7.25 13.75
C GLN A 176 -4.84 8.62 13.23
N ALA A 177 -4.06 8.69 12.16
CA ALA A 177 -3.66 9.95 11.55
C ALA A 177 -4.89 10.84 11.24
N ARG A 178 -4.83 12.05 11.78
CA ARG A 178 -5.77 13.15 11.56
C ARG A 178 -5.02 14.26 10.84
N PHE A 179 -5.70 14.85 9.86
CA PHE A 179 -5.18 15.94 9.03
C PHE A 179 -6.10 17.16 9.09
N GLU A 180 -6.94 17.22 10.13
CA GLU A 180 -7.87 18.33 10.34
C GLU A 180 -7.10 19.52 10.91
N TYR A 181 -7.48 20.74 10.49
CA TYR A 181 -6.95 22.01 11.01
C TYR A 181 -5.41 22.17 10.90
N GLY A 182 -4.79 21.62 9.86
CA GLY A 182 -3.34 21.75 9.65
C GLY A 182 -2.48 20.89 10.58
N GLN A 183 -3.06 19.87 11.23
CA GLN A 183 -2.29 18.88 11.97
C GLN A 183 -1.44 18.03 11.01
N THR A 184 -0.13 17.99 11.25
CA THR A 184 0.79 17.05 10.61
C THR A 184 1.10 15.92 11.60
N PRO A 185 0.62 14.68 11.36
CA PRO A 185 1.01 13.54 12.16
C PRO A 185 2.53 13.45 12.31
N ARG A 186 3.03 13.20 13.52
CA ARG A 186 4.47 12.94 13.73
C ARG A 186 4.67 11.44 13.93
N VAL A 187 5.24 10.78 12.95
CA VAL A 187 5.65 9.38 13.09
C VAL A 187 7.00 9.33 13.79
N ARG A 188 7.05 8.77 15.01
CA ARG A 188 8.31 8.39 15.64
C ARG A 188 8.65 6.98 15.15
N LYS A 189 9.83 6.81 14.53
CA LYS A 189 10.33 5.50 14.11
C LYS A 189 10.22 4.50 15.27
N VAL A 190 9.72 3.31 15.00
CA VAL A 190 9.74 2.21 15.99
C VAL A 190 11.21 1.92 16.29
N ARG A 191 11.59 1.98 17.58
CA ARG A 191 12.93 1.57 17.99
C ARG A 191 12.98 0.04 17.89
N VAL A 192 13.78 -0.45 16.96
CA VAL A 192 14.25 -1.83 16.90
C VAL A 192 15.17 -2.10 18.10
#